data_AF-A0A660ZN34-F1
#
_entry.id   AF-A0A660ZN34-F1
#
_cell.length_a   1.000
_cell.length_b   1.000
_cell.length_c   1.000
_cell.angle_alpha   90.00
_cell.angle_beta   90.00
_cell.angle_gamma   90.00
#
_symmetry.space_group_name_H-M   'P 1'
#
loop_
_entity.id
_entity.type
_entity.pdbx_description
1 polymer ?
#
loop_
_entity_poly.entity_id
_entity_poly.type
_entity_poly.pdbx_seq_one_letter_code
_entity_poly.pdbx_strand_id
1 'polypeptide(L)' 'MAETIMYIAASIAMIGVFTAMMRFIKGPTVADRAVALDCLTVISISLIVLVGLFAKR' A
#
# COMPACT_ATOMS: atom_id res chain seq x y z
N MET A 1 -10.52 -18.35 -8.49
CA MET A 1 -10.96 -17.01 -8.93
C MET A 1 -10.71 -15.98 -7.83
N ALA A 2 -11.37 -16.09 -6.67
CA ALA A 2 -11.17 -15.15 -5.55
C ALA A 2 -9.72 -15.10 -5.02
N GLU A 3 -9.08 -16.25 -4.81
CA GLU A 3 -7.68 -16.31 -4.35
C GLU A 3 -6.71 -15.68 -5.35
N THR A 4 -6.91 -15.91 -6.64
CA THR A 4 -6.09 -15.31 -7.70
C THR A 4 -6.18 -13.78 -7.69
N ILE A 5 -7.39 -13.24 -7.54
CA ILE A 5 -7.63 -11.79 -7.42
C ILE A 5 -6.94 -11.23 -6.17
N MET A 6 -6.99 -11.96 -5.05
CA MET A 6 -6.34 -11.56 -3.81
C MET A 6 -4.82 -11.47 -3.93
N TYR A 7 -4.19 -12.45 -4.58
CA TYR A 7 -2.74 -12.41 -4.82
C TYR A 7 -2.33 -11.27 -5.77
N ILE A 8 -3.16 -10.96 -6.77
CA ILE A 8 -2.95 -9.81 -7.65
C ILE A 8 -3.13 -8.48 -6.87
N ALA A 9 -4.15 -8.38 -6.03
CA ALA A 9 -4.37 -7.19 -5.19
C ALA A 9 -3.19 -6.99 -4.22
N ALA A 10 -2.69 -8.06 -3.61
CA ALA A 10 -1.53 -8.01 -2.72
C ALA A 10 -0.25 -7.56 -3.45
N SER A 11 0.00 -8.06 -4.67
CA SER A 11 1.17 -7.65 -5.44
C SER A 11 1.10 -6.18 -5.86
N ILE A 12 -0.07 -5.70 -6.29
CA ILE A 12 -0.30 -4.28 -6.60
C ILE A 12 -0.09 -3.41 -5.35
N ALA A 13 -0.66 -3.81 -4.20
CA ALA A 13 -0.52 -3.08 -2.96
C ALA A 13 0.96 -2.98 -2.52
N MET A 14 1.72 -4.07 -2.64
CA MET A 14 3.16 -4.07 -2.37
C MET A 14 3.93 -3.11 -3.28
N ILE A 15 3.66 -3.11 -4.59
CA ILE A 15 4.25 -2.14 -5.53
C ILE A 15 3.87 -0.70 -5.14
N GLY A 16 2.63 -0.50 -4.70
CA GLY A 16 2.14 0.78 -4.17
C GLY A 16 2.94 1.26 -2.98
N VAL A 17 3.25 0.39 -2.01
CA VAL A 17 4.08 0.74 -0.84
C VAL A 17 5.46 1.24 -1.29
N PHE A 18 6.13 0.49 -2.18
CA PHE A 18 7.47 0.87 -2.64
C PHE A 18 7.47 2.21 -3.38
N THR A 19 6.51 2.43 -4.28
CA THR A 19 6.41 3.66 -5.05
C THR A 19 6.06 4.88 -4.18
N ALA A 20 5.11 4.73 -3.25
CA ALA A 20 4.75 5.79 -2.31
C ALA A 20 5.91 6.10 -1.34
N MET A 21 6.65 5.07 -0.88
CA MET A 21 7.82 5.25 -0.04
C MET A 21 8.98 5.94 -0.78
N MET A 22 9.19 5.62 -2.06
CA MET A 22 10.13 6.35 -2.91
C MET A 22 9.75 7.83 -3.02
N ARG A 23 8.46 8.15 -3.19
CA ARG A 23 7.97 9.54 -3.25
C ARG A 23 8.11 10.25 -1.90
N PHE A 24 7.87 9.55 -0.80
CA PHE A 24 8.04 10.09 0.55
C PHE A 24 9.48 10.54 0.82
N ILE A 25 10.47 9.72 0.41
CA ILE A 25 11.89 10.03 0.61
C ILE A 25 12.38 11.08 -0.38
N LYS A 26 12.04 10.95 -1.67
CA LYS A 26 12.56 11.79 -2.76
C LYS A 26 11.70 13.01 -3.10
N GLY A 27 10.59 13.22 -2.38
CA GLY A 27 9.68 14.34 -2.63
C GLY A 27 10.38 15.69 -2.49
N PRO A 28 10.28 16.60 -3.49
CA PRO A 28 10.96 17.89 -3.48
C PRO A 28 10.31 18.90 -2.52
N THR A 29 8.99 18.84 -2.35
CA THR A 29 8.26 19.72 -1.43
C THR A 29 7.79 18.98 -0.17
N VAL A 30 7.56 19.72 0.91
CA VAL A 30 6.98 19.15 2.14
C VAL A 30 5.57 18.60 1.88
N ALA A 31 4.79 19.26 1.03
CA ALA A 31 3.47 18.81 0.62
C ALA A 31 3.52 17.46 -0.11
N ASP A 32 4.47 17.26 -1.02
CA ASP A 32 4.65 15.97 -1.71
C ASP A 32 4.90 14.81 -0.75
N ARG A 33 5.68 15.06 0.31
CA ARG A 33 5.97 14.05 1.34
C ARG A 33 4.75 13.79 2.23
N ALA A 34 4.00 14.83 2.58
CA ALA A 34 2.78 14.68 3.38
C ALA A 34 1.73 13.83 2.65
N VAL A 35 1.49 14.09 1.37
CA VAL A 35 0.55 13.30 0.55
C VAL A 35 1.07 11.88 0.32
N ALA A 36 2.38 11.69 0.14
CA ALA A 36 2.97 10.35 0.03
C ALA A 36 2.80 9.54 1.33
N LEU A 37 2.87 10.19 2.50
CA LEU A 37 2.61 9.55 3.79
C LEU A 37 1.13 9.14 3.92
N ASP A 38 0.20 10.02 3.53
CA ASP A 38 -1.24 9.70 3.52
C ASP A 38 -1.53 8.47 2.64
N CYS A 39 -1.02 8.46 1.40
CA CYS A 39 -1.09 7.30 0.50
C CYS A 39 -0.50 6.02 1.12
N LEU A 40 0.65 6.11 1.81
CA LEU A 40 1.25 4.97 2.50
C LEU A 40 0.32 4.40 3.57
N THR A 41 -0.37 5.25 4.34
CA THR A 41 -1.29 4.77 5.38
C THR A 41 -2.54 4.09 4.78
N VAL A 42 -3.09 4.61 3.68
CA VAL A 42 -4.22 3.99 2.98
C VAL A 42 -3.85 2.63 2.39
N ILE A 43 -2.67 2.51 1.77
CA ILE A 43 -2.16 1.23 1.26
C ILE A 43 -1.92 0.26 2.42
N SER A 44 -1.41 0.75 3.56
CA SER A 44 -1.20 -0.06 4.77
C SER A 44 -2.51 -0.61 5.32
N ILE A 45 -3.59 0.19 5.38
CA ILE A 45 -4.93 -0.29 5.76
C ILE A 45 -5.38 -1.42 4.84
N SER A 46 -5.17 -1.27 3.53
CA SER A 46 -5.53 -2.31 2.54
C SER A 46 -4.74 -3.61 2.77
N LEU A 47 -3.45 -3.51 3.10
CA LEU A 47 -2.62 -4.66 3.45
C LEU A 47 -3.06 -5.31 4.76
N ILE A 48 -3.45 -4.54 5.78
CA ILE A 48 -3.97 -5.08 7.04
C ILE A 48 -5.23 -5.91 6.79
N VAL A 49 -6.15 -5.43 5.95
CA VAL A 49 -7.37 -6.17 5.57
C VAL A 49 -7.03 -7.46 4.82
N LEU A 50 -6.10 -7.40 3.86
CA LEU A 50 -5.63 -8.59 3.14
C LEU A 50 -5.03 -9.63 4.11
N VAL A 51 -4.20 -9.18 5.05
CA VAL A 51 -3.60 -10.05 6.07
C VAL A 51 -4.66 -10.67 6.96
N GLY A 52 -5.66 -9.92 7.41
CA GLY A 52 -6.79 -10.47 8.18
C GLY A 52 -7.51 -11.58 7.41
N LEU A 53 -7.82 -11.31 6.14
CA LEU A 53 -8.48 -12.28 5.28
C LEU A 53 -7.66 -13.57 5.08
N PHE A 54 -6.33 -13.46 4.95
CA PHE A 54 -5.43 -14.64 4.93
C PHE A 54 -5.32 -15.33 6.28
N ALA A 55 -5.32 -14.57 7.38
CA ALA A 55 -5.32 -15.09 8.74
C ALA A 55 -6.67 -15.70 9.16
N LYS A 56 -7.69 -15.62 8.28
CA LYS A 56 -9.09 -16.02 8.53
C LYS A 56 -9.68 -15.33 9.77
N ARG A 57 -9.33 -14.05 9.96
CA ARG A 57 -9.75 -13.20 11.08
C ARG A 57 -10.01 -11.77 10.59
#